data_AF-A0A6C8YGN8-F1
#
_entry.id   AF-A0A6C8YGN8-F1
#
_cell.length_a   1.000
_cell.length_b   1.000
_cell.length_c   1.000
_cell.angle_alpha   90.00
_cell.angle_beta   90.00
_cell.angle_gamma   90.00
#
_symmetry.space_group_name_H-M   'P 1'
#
loop_
_entity.id
_entity.type
_entity.pdbx_description
1 polymer ?
#
loop_
_entity_poly.entity_id
_entity_poly.type
_entity_poly.pdbx_seq_one_letter_code
_entity_poly.pdbx_strand_id
1 'polypeptide(L)' 'MKKIILLTIISSIVSLAGCKEEAKTTKWYRDHPDELKVVYDKCQKTGSASENCKNANEAHWQIQQLNAPEVDFN' A
#
# COMPACT_ATOMS: atom_id res chain seq x y z
N MET A 1 -32.75 20.71 19.51
CA MET A 1 -31.71 21.12 18.54
C MET A 1 -30.28 20.96 19.07
N LYS A 2 -29.97 21.43 20.30
CA LYS A 2 -28.63 21.33 20.92
C LYS A 2 -28.05 19.90 21.02
N LYS A 3 -28.92 18.89 21.22
CA LYS A 3 -28.52 17.47 21.38
C LYS A 3 -28.21 16.74 20.06
N ILE A 4 -28.71 17.23 18.92
CA ILE A 4 -28.45 16.63 17.60
C ILE A 4 -27.06 17.00 17.09
N ILE A 5 -26.60 18.23 17.41
CA ILE A 5 -25.27 18.73 17.03
C ILE A 5 -24.15 17.92 17.73
N LEU A 6 -24.40 17.42 18.94
CA LEU A 6 -23.42 16.65 19.70
C LEU A 6 -23.17 15.25 19.09
N LEU A 7 -24.19 14.63 18.52
CA LEU A 7 -24.11 13.29 17.91
C LEU A 7 -23.31 13.29 16.60
N THR A 8 -23.40 14.36 15.82
CA THR A 8 -22.65 14.49 14.55
C THR A 8 -21.15 14.68 14.75
N ILE A 9 -20.71 15.24 15.88
CA ILE A 9 -19.28 15.50 16.13
C ILE A 9 -18.53 14.20 16.48
N ILE A 10 -19.18 13.28 17.20
CA ILE A 10 -18.56 12.02 17.65
C ILE A 10 -18.41 11.03 16.48
N SER A 11 -19.35 11.04 15.53
CA SER A 11 -19.30 10.17 14.34
C SER A 11 -18.14 10.52 13.40
N SER A 12 -17.63 11.75 13.43
CA SER A 12 -16.58 12.21 12.51
C SER A 12 -15.17 11.78 12.94
N ILE A 13 -14.97 11.40 14.20
CA ILE A 13 -13.65 11.03 14.74
C ILE A 13 -13.27 9.59 14.33
N VAL A 14 -14.26 8.71 14.20
CA VAL A 14 -14.04 7.31 13.77
C VAL A 14 -13.60 7.22 12.30
N SER A 15 -13.96 8.20 11.46
CA SER A 15 -13.54 8.24 10.06
C SER A 15 -12.06 8.55 9.85
N LEU A 16 -11.39 9.15 10.86
CA LEU A 16 -9.94 9.46 10.80
C LEU A 16 -9.07 8.38 11.47
N ALA A 17 -9.66 7.52 12.31
CA ALA A 17 -9.02 6.30 12.76
C ALA A 17 -9.22 5.19 11.71
N GLY A 18 -8.96 5.49 10.44
CA GLY A 18 -8.74 4.44 9.46
C GLY A 18 -7.58 3.60 10.00
N CYS A 19 -7.85 2.35 10.39
CA CYS A 19 -6.84 1.40 10.80
C CYS A 19 -5.71 1.46 9.77
N LYS A 20 -4.62 2.14 10.11
CA LYS A 20 -3.41 2.07 9.29
C LYS A 20 -2.94 0.64 9.48
N GLU A 21 -3.21 -0.21 8.50
CA GLU A 21 -2.57 -1.51 8.42
C GLU A 21 -1.08 -1.30 8.67
N GLU A 22 -0.51 -2.09 9.59
CA GLU A 22 0.91 -2.02 9.84
C GLU A 22 1.66 -2.17 8.51
N ALA A 23 2.60 -1.25 8.28
CA ALA A 23 3.34 -1.24 7.03
C ALA A 23 4.25 -2.47 6.98
N LYS A 24 4.01 -3.33 5.98
CA LYS A 24 4.92 -4.42 5.64
C LYS A 24 6.12 -3.87 4.91
N THR A 25 7.29 -4.46 5.12
CA THR A 25 8.55 -4.01 4.51
C THR A 25 8.63 -4.43 3.04
N THR A 26 9.51 -3.78 2.28
CA THR A 26 9.82 -4.19 0.90
C THR A 26 10.28 -5.65 0.83
N LYS A 27 11.06 -6.11 1.82
CA LYS A 27 11.50 -7.52 1.91
C LYS A 27 10.31 -8.47 2.06
N TRP A 28 9.35 -8.15 2.94
CA TRP A 28 8.15 -8.97 3.11
C TRP A 28 7.45 -9.22 1.78
N TYR A 29 7.21 -8.15 1.03
CA TYR A 29 6.53 -8.25 -0.27
C TYR A 29 7.32 -9.06 -1.31
N ARG A 30 8.65 -8.98 -1.33
CA ARG A 30 9.46 -9.85 -2.21
C ARG A 30 9.33 -11.33 -1.84
N ASP A 31 9.28 -11.62 -0.54
CA ASP A 31 9.16 -12.99 -0.03
C ASP A 31 7.71 -13.53 -0.13
N HIS A 32 6.72 -12.66 -0.36
CA HIS A 32 5.28 -12.98 -0.41
C HIS A 32 4.63 -12.45 -1.71
N PRO A 33 4.90 -13.09 -2.86
CA PRO A 33 4.48 -12.58 -4.17
C PRO A 33 2.96 -12.50 -4.36
N ASP A 34 2.18 -13.39 -3.74
CA ASP A 34 0.72 -13.35 -3.80
C ASP A 34 0.16 -12.11 -3.10
N GLU A 35 0.71 -11.77 -1.93
CA GLU A 35 0.32 -10.57 -1.18
C GLU A 35 0.79 -9.30 -1.89
N LEU A 36 2.03 -9.31 -2.41
CA LEU A 36 2.55 -8.24 -3.26
C LEU A 36 1.61 -7.96 -4.43
N LYS A 37 1.14 -9.00 -5.14
CA LYS A 37 0.25 -8.82 -6.29
C LYS A 37 -1.04 -8.08 -5.89
N VAL A 38 -1.68 -8.51 -4.81
CA VAL A 38 -2.93 -7.90 -4.33
C VAL A 38 -2.72 -6.43 -3.94
N VAL A 39 -1.66 -6.16 -3.17
CA VAL A 39 -1.37 -4.81 -2.67
C VAL A 39 -0.93 -3.89 -3.81
N TYR A 40 -0.01 -4.34 -4.67
CA TYR A 40 0.45 -3.58 -5.83
C TYR A 40 -0.71 -3.22 -6.77
N ASP A 41 -1.57 -4.17 -7.12
CA ASP A 41 -2.73 -3.92 -8.00
C ASP A 41 -3.68 -2.87 -7.39
N LYS A 42 -3.88 -2.90 -6.06
CA LYS A 42 -4.66 -1.88 -5.34
C LYS A 42 -3.96 -0.52 -5.38
N CYS A 43 -2.64 -0.48 -5.22
CA CYS A 43 -1.87 0.76 -5.28
C CYS A 43 -1.93 1.41 -6.66
N GLN A 44 -1.81 0.63 -7.74
CA GLN A 44 -1.93 1.13 -9.12
C GLN A 44 -3.33 1.71 -9.40
N LYS A 45 -4.39 1.08 -8.89
CA LYS A 45 -5.77 1.56 -9.08
C LYS A 45 -6.09 2.84 -8.29
N THR A 46 -5.51 2.99 -7.11
CA THR A 46 -5.88 4.07 -6.17
C THR A 46 -4.92 5.26 -6.21
N GLY A 47 -3.70 5.08 -6.71
CA GLY A 47 -2.64 6.10 -6.60
C GLY A 47 -2.23 6.38 -5.14
N SER A 48 -2.50 5.46 -4.22
CA SER A 48 -2.21 5.66 -2.80
C SER A 48 -0.70 5.81 -2.53
N ALA A 49 -0.34 6.84 -1.78
CA ALA A 49 1.03 7.05 -1.28
C ALA A 49 1.27 6.43 0.11
N SER A 50 0.47 5.43 0.50
CA SER A 50 0.67 4.71 1.76
C SER A 50 2.02 4.01 1.81
N GLU A 51 2.52 3.74 3.02
CA GLU A 51 3.80 3.06 3.20
C GLU A 51 3.79 1.65 2.60
N ASN A 52 2.67 0.93 2.71
CA ASN A 52 2.48 -0.35 2.01
C ASN A 52 2.57 -0.20 0.50
N CYS A 53 2.03 0.88 -0.08
CA CYS A 53 2.17 1.12 -1.51
C CYS A 53 3.59 1.49 -1.92
N LYS A 54 4.34 2.26 -1.12
CA LYS A 54 5.76 2.52 -1.41
C LYS A 54 6.56 1.21 -1.43
N ASN A 55 6.40 0.40 -0.39
CA ASN A 55 7.14 -0.84 -0.22
C ASN A 55 6.74 -1.91 -1.27
N ALA A 56 5.46 -2.00 -1.63
CA ALA A 56 4.99 -2.89 -2.69
C ALA A 56 5.50 -2.46 -4.07
N ASN A 57 5.49 -1.17 -4.40
CA ASN A 57 6.05 -0.67 -5.66
C ASN A 57 7.55 -0.92 -5.75
N GLU A 58 8.29 -0.66 -4.68
CA GLU A 58 9.73 -0.93 -4.64
C GLU A 58 10.03 -2.43 -4.80
N ALA A 59 9.27 -3.31 -4.12
CA ALA A 59 9.43 -4.75 -4.26
C ALA A 59 9.15 -5.22 -5.69
N HIS A 60 8.09 -4.70 -6.32
CA HIS A 60 7.77 -4.99 -7.70
C HIS A 60 8.91 -4.58 -8.65
N TRP A 61 9.45 -3.36 -8.49
CA TRP A 61 10.57 -2.88 -9.30
C TRP A 61 11.83 -3.72 -9.13
N GLN A 62 12.18 -4.09 -7.89
CA GLN A 62 13.35 -4.93 -7.64
C GLN A 62 13.21 -6.33 -8.28
N ILE A 63 12.02 -6.92 -8.25
CA ILE A 63 11.75 -8.19 -8.94
C ILE A 63 11.92 -8.04 -10.45
N GLN A 64 11.46 -6.93 -11.04
CA GLN A 64 11.66 -6.67 -12.47
C GLN A 64 13.15 -6.55 -12.83
N GLN A 65 13.94 -5.85 -12.01
CA GLN A 65 15.38 -5.71 -12.23
C GLN A 65 16.12 -7.05 -12.11
N LEU A 66 15.75 -7.89 -11.13
CA LEU A 66 16.35 -9.22 -10.95
C LEU A 66 16.05 -10.17 -12.10
N ASN A 67 14.90 -9.99 -12.76
CA ASN A 67 14.46 -10.80 -13.90
C ASN A 67 14.77 -10.14 -15.25
N ALA A 68 15.48 -9.02 -15.27
CA ALA A 68 15.82 -8.34 -16.50
C ALA A 68 16.79 -9.21 -17.32
N PRO A 69 16.61 -9.30 -18.65
CA PRO A 69 17.53 -10.03 -19.51
C PRO A 69 18.92 -9.38 -19.46
N GLU A 70 19.96 -10.21 -19.42
CA GLU A 70 21.33 -9.72 -19.55
C GLU A 70 21.54 -9.13 -20.95
N VAL A 71 22.18 -7.96 -21.01
CA VAL A 71 22.52 -7.33 -22.30
C VAL A 71 23.82 -7.96 -22.79
N ASP A 72 23.75 -8.64 -23.93
CA ASP A 72 24.94 -9.10 -24.66
C ASP A 72 25.52 -7.93 -25.48
N PHE A 73 26.82 -7.68 -25.31
CA PHE A 73 27.56 -6.59 -25.97
C PHE A 73 28.58 -7.10 -26.99
N ASN A 74 28.63 -8.42 -27.27
CA ASN A 74 29.59 -9.04 -28.19
C ASN A 74 29.20 -8.94 -29.67
#